data_AF-A0A2D4GTM3-F1
#
_entry.id   AF-A0A2D4GTM3-F1
#
_cell.length_a   1.000
_cell.length_b   1.000
_cell.length_c   1.000
_cell.angle_alpha   90.00
_cell.angle_beta   90.00
_cell.angle_gamma   90.00
#
_symmetry.space_group_name_H-M   'P 1'
#
loop_
_entity.id
_entity.type
_entity.pdbx_description
1 polymer ?
#
loop_
_entity_poly.entity_id
_entity_poly.type
_entity_poly.pdbx_seq_one_letter_code
_entity_poly.pdbx_strand_id
1 'polypeptide(L)'
;TLDNCKKLALVFDDVVGIVEVINSHNVQIQVMGKVPTISINKTDGCQVYLSKGSLDCEIVSAKSSEMNILVPTDSGDFNEFPVPEQFKTQWNGQKLVTTVTEIAG
;
A
#
# COMPACT_ATOMS: atom_id res chain seq x y z
N THR A 1 -13.21 4.92 -3.03
CA THR A 1 -12.27 4.95 -4.16
C THR A 1 -11.79 6.37 -4.39
N LEU A 2 -10.48 6.54 -4.55
CA LEU A 2 -9.79 7.77 -4.93
C LEU A 2 -9.28 7.56 -6.37
N ASP A 3 -9.72 8.39 -7.31
CA ASP A 3 -9.32 8.27 -8.72
C ASP A 3 -8.85 9.63 -9.24
N ASN A 4 -7.74 9.64 -10.00
CA ASN A 4 -7.14 10.84 -10.59
C ASN A 4 -6.89 11.99 -9.59
N CYS A 5 -6.50 11.64 -8.37
CA CYS A 5 -6.22 12.58 -7.30
C CYS A 5 -4.74 12.98 -7.29
N LYS A 6 -4.45 14.23 -6.92
CA LYS A 6 -3.07 14.73 -6.80
C LYS A 6 -2.89 15.45 -5.46
N LYS A 7 -1.86 15.10 -4.69
CA LYS A 7 -1.56 15.71 -3.37
C LYS A 7 -2.77 15.66 -2.42
N LEU A 8 -3.45 14.51 -2.39
CA LEU A 8 -4.64 14.31 -1.57
C LEU A 8 -4.28 13.55 -0.29
N ALA A 9 -4.83 13.98 0.84
CA ALA A 9 -4.79 13.25 2.10
C ALA A 9 -6.21 12.86 2.51
N LEU A 10 -6.43 11.57 2.77
CA LEU A 10 -7.70 11.02 3.25
C LEU A 10 -7.48 10.41 4.64
N VAL A 11 -8.31 10.81 5.60
CA VAL A 11 -8.43 10.13 6.91
C VAL A 11 -9.84 9.55 7.01
N PHE A 12 -9.96 8.30 7.46
CA PHE A 12 -11.26 7.65 7.66
C PHE A 12 -11.24 6.72 8.87
N ASP A 13 -12.42 6.41 9.40
CA ASP A 13 -12.57 5.55 10.57
C ASP A 13 -12.50 4.06 10.20
N ASP A 14 -13.62 3.50 9.74
CA ASP A 14 -13.75 2.09 9.41
C ASP A 14 -14.26 1.90 7.97
N VAL A 15 -13.79 0.84 7.32
CA VAL A 15 -14.28 0.39 6.01
C VAL A 15 -14.57 -1.10 6.07
N VAL A 16 -15.77 -1.50 5.62
CA VAL A 16 -16.19 -2.90 5.58
C VAL A 16 -15.51 -3.68 4.44
N GLY A 17 -15.14 -2.99 3.36
CA GLY A 17 -14.60 -3.59 2.14
C GLY A 17 -13.20 -3.06 1.80
N ILE A 18 -13.08 -2.45 0.63
CA ILE A 18 -11.79 -2.04 0.06
C ILE A 18 -11.69 -0.51 -0.05
N VAL A 19 -10.50 0.02 0.22
CA VAL A 19 -10.12 1.38 -0.20
C VAL A 19 -9.23 1.25 -1.42
N GLU A 20 -9.61 1.92 -2.50
CA GLU A 20 -8.87 1.90 -3.76
C GLU A 20 -8.28 3.28 -4.05
N VAL A 21 -7.02 3.31 -4.45
CA VAL A 21 -6.33 4.48 -5.03
C VAL A 21 -5.93 4.14 -6.45
N ILE A 22 -6.43 4.91 -7.41
CA ILE A 22 -6.31 4.64 -8.83
C ILE A 22 -5.84 5.91 -9.56
N ASN A 23 -4.93 5.78 -10.53
CA ASN A 23 -4.49 6.86 -11.41
C ASN A 23 -4.04 8.14 -10.68
N SER A 24 -3.50 8.02 -9.47
CA SER A 24 -3.27 9.17 -8.58
C SER A 24 -1.78 9.46 -8.39
N HIS A 25 -1.45 10.59 -7.77
CA HIS A 25 -0.07 10.97 -7.50
C HIS A 25 0.08 11.70 -6.17
N ASN A 26 1.04 11.31 -5.33
CA ASN A 26 1.24 11.83 -3.97
C ASN A 26 -0.04 11.76 -3.13
N VAL A 27 -0.52 10.56 -2.84
CA VAL A 27 -1.71 10.33 -2.00
C VAL A 27 -1.29 9.83 -0.63
N GLN A 28 -1.93 10.36 0.41
CA GLN A 28 -1.81 9.87 1.78
C GLN A 28 -3.17 9.31 2.23
N ILE A 29 -3.15 8.14 2.84
CA ILE A 29 -4.33 7.48 3.38
C ILE A 29 -4.05 7.15 4.84
N GLN A 30 -4.95 7.51 5.75
CA GLN A 30 -4.88 7.09 7.15
C GLN A 30 -6.20 6.46 7.58
N VAL A 31 -6.09 5.25 8.13
CA VAL A 31 -7.20 4.57 8.80
C VAL A 31 -7.08 4.75 10.30
N MET A 32 -8.17 5.11 10.97
CA MET A 32 -8.23 5.22 12.43
C MET A 32 -8.75 3.93 13.09
N GLY A 33 -9.63 3.20 12.39
CA GLY A 33 -10.24 1.94 12.79
C GLY A 33 -9.75 0.77 11.94
N LYS A 34 -10.66 0.03 11.32
CA LYS A 34 -10.36 -1.18 10.54
C LYS A 34 -10.57 -0.99 9.04
N VAL A 35 -9.72 -1.66 8.26
CA VAL A 35 -9.87 -1.81 6.82
C VAL A 35 -9.29 -3.17 6.40
N PRO A 36 -10.08 -4.03 5.72
CA PRO A 36 -9.59 -5.33 5.26
C PRO A 36 -8.51 -5.23 4.16
N THR A 37 -8.69 -4.33 3.19
CA THR A 37 -7.83 -4.26 2.02
C THR A 37 -7.66 -2.83 1.54
N ILE A 38 -6.42 -2.47 1.19
CA ILE A 38 -6.09 -1.25 0.46
C ILE A 38 -5.45 -1.63 -0.87
N SER A 39 -6.05 -1.18 -1.97
CA SER A 39 -5.58 -1.42 -3.33
C SER A 39 -5.00 -0.14 -3.94
N ILE A 40 -3.78 -0.23 -4.46
CA ILE A 40 -3.04 0.88 -5.04
C ILE A 40 -2.70 0.53 -6.50
N ASN A 41 -3.34 1.22 -7.45
CA ASN A 41 -3.25 0.92 -8.87
C ASN A 41 -2.86 2.16 -9.68
N LYS A 42 -1.88 2.05 -10.59
CA LYS A 42 -1.44 3.17 -11.45
C LYS A 42 -1.21 4.47 -10.66
N THR A 43 -0.57 4.36 -9.50
CA THR A 43 -0.38 5.48 -8.59
C THR A 43 1.09 5.60 -8.22
N ASP A 44 1.63 6.81 -8.36
CA ASP A 44 3.02 7.11 -8.04
C ASP A 44 3.07 7.99 -6.77
N GLY A 45 3.69 7.50 -5.70
CA GLY A 45 3.72 8.17 -4.40
C GLY A 45 2.44 7.91 -3.62
N CYS A 46 2.44 6.87 -2.78
CA CYS A 46 1.30 6.54 -1.92
C CYS A 46 1.76 6.11 -0.52
N GLN A 47 1.38 6.89 0.49
CA GLN A 47 1.63 6.58 1.90
C GLN A 47 0.36 6.08 2.57
N VAL A 48 0.43 4.92 3.19
CA VAL A 48 -0.70 4.29 3.88
C VAL A 48 -0.37 4.16 5.37
N TYR A 49 -1.05 4.94 6.19
CA TYR A 49 -0.96 4.95 7.65
C TYR A 49 -2.00 3.99 8.22
N LEU A 50 -1.52 2.86 8.75
CA LEU A 50 -2.37 1.88 9.41
C LEU A 50 -2.71 2.30 10.84
N SER A 51 -3.77 1.72 11.39
CA SER A 51 -4.07 1.79 12.81
C SER A 51 -3.64 0.49 13.50
N LYS A 52 -3.64 0.49 14.84
CA LYS A 52 -3.50 -0.76 15.63
C LYS A 52 -4.61 -1.78 15.32
N GLY A 53 -5.78 -1.31 14.89
CA GLY A 53 -6.93 -2.13 14.52
C GLY A 53 -6.89 -2.69 13.10
N SER A 54 -5.95 -2.25 12.26
CA SER A 54 -5.85 -2.62 10.84
C SER A 54 -4.49 -3.23 10.47
N LEU A 55 -3.77 -3.82 11.42
CA LEU A 55 -2.46 -4.45 11.17
C LEU A 55 -2.57 -5.71 10.29
N ASP A 56 -3.77 -6.27 10.16
CA ASP A 56 -4.15 -7.37 9.28
C ASP A 56 -4.61 -6.91 7.90
N CYS A 57 -4.55 -5.61 7.59
CA CYS A 57 -4.91 -5.06 6.28
C CYS A 57 -4.01 -5.65 5.17
N GLU A 58 -4.62 -6.18 4.12
CA GLU A 58 -3.91 -6.60 2.91
C GLU A 58 -3.62 -5.41 2.01
N ILE A 59 -2.39 -5.33 1.50
CA ILE A 59 -1.98 -4.34 0.51
C ILE A 59 -1.89 -5.01 -0.85
N VAL A 60 -2.72 -4.57 -1.78
CA VAL A 60 -2.72 -5.03 -3.17
C VAL A 60 -2.16 -3.91 -4.05
N SER A 61 -1.08 -4.17 -4.79
CA SER A 61 -0.47 -3.17 -5.65
C SER A 61 -0.40 -3.61 -7.11
N ALA A 62 -0.57 -2.67 -8.03
CA ALA A 62 -0.44 -2.91 -9.46
C ALA A 62 0.00 -1.64 -10.20
N LYS A 63 1.08 -1.72 -10.98
CA LYS A 63 1.58 -0.59 -11.81
C LYS A 63 1.76 0.71 -11.02
N SER A 64 2.23 0.62 -9.79
CA SER A 64 2.38 1.74 -8.86
C SER A 64 3.83 1.78 -8.37
N SER A 65 4.32 2.96 -8.01
CA SER A 65 5.66 3.15 -7.45
C SER A 65 5.65 4.07 -6.22
N GLU A 66 6.76 4.10 -5.47
CA GLU A 66 6.94 4.97 -4.29
C GLU A 66 5.83 4.76 -3.24
N MET A 67 5.54 3.48 -2.96
CA MET A 67 4.51 3.06 -2.01
C MET A 67 5.14 2.73 -0.66
N ASN A 68 4.59 3.30 0.42
CA ASN A 68 5.07 3.09 1.78
C ASN A 68 3.91 2.77 2.72
N ILE A 69 4.09 1.73 3.54
CA ILE A 69 3.17 1.38 4.63
C ILE A 69 3.77 1.88 5.94
N LEU A 70 3.01 2.72 6.63
CA LEU A 70 3.36 3.28 7.91
C LEU A 70 2.62 2.51 8.99
N VAL A 71 3.37 1.73 9.76
CA VAL A 71 2.87 0.87 10.84
C VAL A 71 3.03 1.60 12.17
N PRO A 72 1.94 1.79 12.95
CA PRO A 72 2.00 2.55 14.18
C PRO A 72 2.81 1.83 15.26
N THR A 73 3.59 2.59 16.02
CA THR A 73 4.31 2.11 17.20
C THR A 73 3.50 2.39 18.48
N ASP A 74 3.98 1.90 19.63
CA ASP A 74 3.39 2.24 20.92
C ASP A 74 3.66 3.67 21.38
N SER A 75 4.64 4.37 20.79
CA SER A 75 4.94 5.77 21.10
C SER A 75 4.02 6.76 20.39
N GLY A 76 3.16 6.29 19.48
CA GLY A 76 2.35 7.16 18.60
C GLY A 76 3.08 7.61 17.34
N ASP A 77 4.31 7.13 17.13
CA ASP A 77 5.06 7.29 15.88
C ASP A 77 4.72 6.19 14.87
N PHE A 78 5.35 6.24 13.69
CA PHE A 78 5.19 5.22 12.65
C PHE A 78 6.55 4.71 12.17
N ASN A 79 6.65 3.39 12.00
CA ASN A 79 7.72 2.78 11.23
C ASN A 79 7.29 2.69 9.77
N GLU A 80 8.18 3.10 8.86
CA GLU A 80 7.90 3.13 7.44
C GLU A 80 8.49 1.91 6.73
N PHE A 81 7.69 1.24 5.91
CA PHE A 81 8.09 0.06 5.16
C PHE A 81 7.75 0.24 3.68
N PRO A 82 8.75 0.21 2.78
CA PRO A 82 8.49 0.32 1.35
C PRO A 82 7.83 -0.97 0.83
N VAL A 83 6.82 -0.81 -0.03
CA VAL A 83 6.20 -1.94 -0.74
C VAL A 83 7.05 -2.27 -1.96
N PRO A 84 7.48 -3.53 -2.13
CA PRO A 84 8.18 -3.95 -3.33
C PRO A 84 7.39 -3.72 -4.61
N GLU A 85 8.02 -3.03 -5.57
CA GLU A 85 7.44 -2.67 -6.86
C GLU A 85 8.09 -3.39 -8.04
N GLN A 86 9.21 -4.08 -7.81
CA GLN A 86 9.90 -4.88 -8.82
C GLN A 86 9.81 -6.39 -8.50
N PHE A 87 9.64 -7.18 -9.56
CA PHE A 87 9.48 -8.62 -9.48
C PHE A 87 10.42 -9.30 -10.48
N LYS A 88 11.09 -10.37 -10.02
CA LYS A 88 11.92 -11.22 -10.87
C LYS A 88 11.12 -12.46 -11.25
N THR A 89 10.96 -12.69 -12.55
CA THR A 89 10.31 -13.89 -13.07
C THR A 89 11.32 -14.75 -13.82
N GLN A 90 11.39 -16.03 -13.48
CA GLN A 90 12.31 -16.99 -14.10
C GLN A 90 11.56 -18.25 -14.55
N TRP A 91 11.99 -18.84 -15.66
CA TRP A 91 11.53 -20.17 -16.10
C TRP A 91 12.30 -21.26 -15.36
N ASN A 92 11.62 -22.14 -14.64
CA ASN A 92 12.27 -23.20 -13.84
C ASN A 92 12.38 -24.55 -14.56
N GLY A 93 12.10 -24.59 -15.88
CA GLY A 93 11.98 -25.82 -16.66
C GLY A 93 10.55 -26.34 -16.81
N GLN A 94 9.58 -25.85 -16.02
CA GLN A 94 8.18 -26.28 -16.07
C GLN A 94 7.17 -25.13 -16.08
N LYS A 95 7.44 -24.07 -15.31
CA LYS A 95 6.57 -22.91 -15.19
C LYS A 95 7.37 -21.64 -14.94
N LEU A 96 6.70 -20.50 -15.10
CA LEU A 96 7.20 -19.23 -14.59
C LEU A 96 7.06 -19.21 -13.07
N VAL A 97 8.12 -18.80 -12.40
CA VAL A 97 8.16 -18.57 -10.96
C VAL A 97 8.54 -17.11 -10.75
N THR A 98 7.70 -16.38 -10.02
CA THR A 98 7.91 -14.97 -9.73
C THR A 98 8.26 -14.81 -8.25
N THR A 99 9.32 -14.06 -7.99
CA THR A 99 9.73 -13.64 -6.65
C THR A 99 9.77 -12.14 -6.58
N VAL A 100 9.40 -11.59 -5.43
CA VAL A 100 9.62 -10.19 -5.12
C VAL A 100 11.14 -9.93 -5.08
N THR A 101 11.61 -8.82 -5.66
CA THR A 101 12.99 -8.39 -5.43
C THR A 101 13.05 -7.59 -4.14
N GLU A 102 13.97 -7.94 -3.24
CA GLU A 102 14.15 -7.17 -2.01
C GLU A 102 14.56 -5.73 -2.35
N ILE A 103 13.84 -4.78 -1.74
CA ILE A 103 14.28 -3.39 -1.70
C ILE A 103 15.24 -3.31 -0.53
N ALA A 104 16.54 -3.18 -0.82
CA ALA A 104 17.51 -2.73 0.17
C ALA A 104 17.40 -1.20 0.24
N GLY A 105 16.57 -0.70 1.14
CA GLY A 105 16.37 0.71 1.44
C GLY A 105 16.37 0.93 2.93
#